data_AF-A0A7R8X2Y8-F1
#
_entry.id   AF-A0A7R8X2Y8-F1
#
_cell.length_a   1.000
_cell.length_b   1.000
_cell.length_c   1.000
_cell.angle_alpha   90.00
_cell.angle_beta   90.00
_cell.angle_gamma   90.00
#
_symmetry.space_group_name_H-M   'P 1'
#
loop_
_entity.id
_entity.type
_entity.pdbx_description
1 polymer ?
#
loop_
_entity_poly.entity_id
_entity_poly.type
_entity_poly.pdbx_seq_one_letter_code
_entity_poly.pdbx_strand_id
1 'polypeptide(L)'
;MTFMSGFAASASRIGAPDLGLMSYGEVLDQVRNICDATSLPVLADGDTGYGNAMNVRRTVRGFSRAGCAAVMIEDQLSPKRCGHTPGKEVVGREEAFDRIRAAVDAREAGDDILI
;
A
#
# COMPACT_ATOMS: atom_id res chain seq x y z
N MET A 1 -17.83 -2.91 -1.56
CA MET A 1 -16.37 -2.70 -1.58
C MET A 1 -16.09 -1.34 -0.96
N THR A 2 -14.99 -1.20 -0.23
CA THR A 2 -14.52 0.07 0.36
C THR A 2 -13.02 0.26 0.06
N PHE A 3 -12.53 1.48 0.26
CA PHE A 3 -11.14 1.85 0.02
C PHE A 3 -10.52 2.54 1.23
N MET A 4 -9.35 2.07 1.67
CA MET A 4 -8.52 2.78 2.65
C MET A 4 -7.51 3.67 1.93
N SER A 5 -7.80 4.97 1.88
CA SER A 5 -6.90 5.99 1.32
C SER A 5 -5.71 6.25 2.24
N GLY A 6 -4.48 6.28 1.69
CA GLY A 6 -3.27 6.69 2.42
C GLY A 6 -3.34 8.14 2.91
N PHE A 7 -3.87 9.05 2.08
CA PHE A 7 -4.10 10.45 2.46
C PHE A 7 -5.02 10.58 3.67
N ALA A 8 -6.19 9.93 3.62
CA ALA A 8 -7.16 9.98 4.72
C ALA A 8 -6.61 9.29 5.99
N ALA A 9 -5.87 8.19 5.83
CA ALA A 9 -5.22 7.50 6.95
C ALA A 9 -4.18 8.40 7.63
N SER A 10 -3.30 9.06 6.87
CA SER A 10 -2.30 9.98 7.41
C SER A 10 -2.96 11.13 8.19
N ALA A 11 -3.96 11.78 7.57
CA ALA A 11 -4.66 12.90 8.19
C ALA A 11 -5.41 12.49 9.47
N SER A 12 -6.10 11.35 9.47
CA SER A 12 -6.93 10.94 10.61
C SER A 12 -6.15 10.25 11.73
N ARG A 13 -5.11 9.47 11.41
CA ARG A 13 -4.38 8.67 12.38
C ARG A 13 -3.23 9.43 13.05
N ILE A 14 -2.51 10.24 12.28
CA ILE A 14 -1.32 10.96 12.78
C ILE A 14 -1.41 12.48 12.63
N GLY A 15 -2.51 13.02 12.09
CA GLY A 15 -2.70 14.46 11.94
C GLY A 15 -1.70 15.11 10.97
N ALA A 16 -1.17 14.34 10.02
CA ALA A 16 -0.05 14.75 9.16
C ALA A 16 -0.43 14.76 7.67
N PRO A 17 0.31 15.50 6.84
CA PRO A 17 0.13 15.46 5.39
C PRO A 17 0.54 14.10 4.81
N ASP A 18 0.07 13.82 3.60
CA ASP A 18 0.38 12.59 2.87
C ASP A 18 1.71 12.66 2.14
N LEU A 19 2.79 12.46 2.91
CA LEU A 19 4.19 12.55 2.45
C LEU A 19 4.97 11.25 2.75
N GLY A 20 4.27 10.12 2.88
CA GLY A 20 4.88 8.83 3.23
C GLY A 20 5.44 8.80 4.66
N LEU A 21 4.84 9.56 5.58
CA LEU A 21 5.27 9.64 6.98
C LEU A 21 4.81 8.46 7.83
N MET A 22 3.66 7.86 7.47
CA MET A 22 3.21 6.63 8.12
C MET A 22 4.13 5.48 7.74
N SER A 23 4.63 4.77 8.75
CA SER A 23 5.37 3.55 8.53
C SER A 23 4.46 2.42 8.06
N TYR A 24 5.05 1.39 7.42
CA TYR A 24 4.35 0.16 7.06
C TYR A 24 3.54 -0.43 8.23
N GLY A 25 4.09 -0.41 9.45
CA GLY A 25 3.42 -0.96 10.63
C GLY A 25 2.13 -0.22 10.96
N GLU A 26 2.16 1.11 10.92
CA GLU A 26 0.98 1.94 11.20
C GLU A 26 -0.10 1.79 10.14
N VAL A 27 0.28 1.67 8.86
CA VAL A 27 -0.66 1.43 7.77
C VAL A 27 -1.25 0.02 7.89
N LEU A 28 -0.44 -1.01 8.14
CA LEU A 28 -0.91 -2.38 8.33
C LEU A 28 -1.92 -2.49 9.48
N ASP A 29 -1.65 -1.82 10.60
CA ASP A 29 -2.57 -1.80 11.73
C ASP A 29 -3.88 -1.09 11.38
N GLN A 30 -3.84 -0.04 10.55
CA GLN A 30 -5.06 0.60 10.04
C GLN A 30 -5.85 -0.34 9.12
N VAL A 31 -5.18 -1.04 8.20
CA VAL A 31 -5.82 -2.04 7.32
C VAL A 31 -6.50 -3.12 8.15
N ARG A 32 -5.80 -3.69 9.15
CA ARG A 32 -6.34 -4.73 10.02
C ARG A 32 -7.59 -4.25 10.77
N ASN A 33 -7.52 -3.07 11.38
CA ASN A 33 -8.66 -2.49 12.11
C ASN A 33 -9.90 -2.32 11.21
N ILE A 34 -9.71 -1.91 9.95
CA ILE A 34 -10.82 -1.73 9.00
C ILE A 34 -11.39 -3.09 8.59
N CYS A 35 -10.53 -4.04 8.23
CA CYS A 35 -10.95 -5.38 7.80
C CYS A 35 -11.67 -6.15 8.92
N ASP A 36 -11.22 -6.02 10.17
CA ASP A 36 -11.90 -6.63 11.33
C ASP A 36 -13.28 -6.01 11.61
N ALA A 37 -13.49 -4.76 11.20
CA ALA A 37 -14.73 -4.01 11.44
C ALA A 37 -15.80 -4.19 10.34
N THR A 38 -15.48 -4.82 9.20
CA THR A 38 -16.41 -4.94 8.08
C THR A 38 -16.24 -6.24 7.30
N SER A 39 -17.33 -6.76 6.75
CA SER A 39 -17.30 -7.87 5.80
C SER A 39 -17.21 -7.42 4.33
N LEU A 40 -17.19 -6.11 4.07
CA LEU A 40 -17.01 -5.59 2.72
C LEU A 40 -15.57 -5.81 2.24
N PRO A 41 -15.35 -6.17 0.95
CA PRO A 41 -14.01 -6.21 0.39
C PRO A 41 -13.31 -4.84 0.52
N VAL A 42 -12.12 -4.84 1.12
CA VAL A 42 -11.29 -3.65 1.32
C VAL A 42 -10.17 -3.63 0.28
N LEU A 43 -10.06 -2.52 -0.47
CA LEU A 43 -8.85 -2.15 -1.22
C LEU A 43 -8.03 -1.21 -0.33
N ALA A 44 -6.73 -1.46 -0.15
CA ALA A 44 -5.85 -0.60 0.62
C ALA A 44 -4.79 0.08 -0.25
N ASP A 45 -4.51 1.34 0.05
CA ASP A 45 -3.35 2.07 -0.46
C ASP A 45 -2.07 1.53 0.20
N GLY A 46 -1.17 0.94 -0.59
CA GLY A 46 0.12 0.42 -0.17
C GLY A 46 1.30 1.34 -0.47
N ASP A 47 1.05 2.60 -0.85
CA ASP A 47 2.06 3.56 -1.30
C ASP A 47 3.01 2.92 -2.32
N THR A 48 4.32 3.18 -2.20
CA THR A 48 5.36 2.57 -3.04
C THR A 48 5.80 1.18 -2.54
N GLY A 49 5.07 0.57 -1.60
CA GLY A 49 5.42 -0.73 -0.99
C GLY A 49 6.50 -0.66 0.11
N TYR A 50 6.72 0.52 0.71
CA TYR A 50 7.55 0.73 1.91
C TYR A 50 9.00 0.24 1.83
N GLY A 51 9.62 0.34 0.65
CA GLY A 51 11.04 0.06 0.42
C GLY A 51 11.29 -0.51 -0.99
N ASN A 52 12.09 -1.57 -1.08
CA ASN A 52 12.39 -2.24 -2.35
C ASN A 52 11.42 -3.41 -2.65
N ALA A 53 11.70 -4.20 -3.68
CA ALA A 53 10.90 -5.38 -4.06
C ALA A 53 10.60 -6.35 -2.89
N MET A 54 11.55 -6.56 -1.97
CA MET A 54 11.31 -7.41 -0.80
C MET A 54 10.35 -6.76 0.20
N ASN A 55 10.35 -5.43 0.31
CA ASN A 55 9.36 -4.70 1.09
C ASN A 55 7.97 -4.77 0.45
N VAL A 56 7.87 -4.70 -0.89
CA VAL A 56 6.60 -4.89 -1.60
C VAL A 56 6.03 -6.27 -1.28
N ARG A 57 6.83 -7.34 -1.39
CA ARG A 57 6.40 -8.71 -1.01
C ARG A 57 5.89 -8.78 0.41
N ARG A 58 6.62 -8.17 1.36
CA ARG A 58 6.21 -8.10 2.77
C ARG A 58 4.89 -7.36 2.94
N THR A 59 4.69 -6.27 2.20
CA THR A 59 3.49 -5.44 2.24
C THR A 59 2.26 -6.21 1.76
N VAL A 60 2.34 -6.82 0.58
CA VAL A 60 1.25 -7.64 0.01
C VAL A 60 0.86 -8.76 0.96
N ARG A 61 1.84 -9.51 1.48
CA ARG A 61 1.60 -10.57 2.47
C ARG A 61 0.96 -10.06 3.75
N GLY A 62 1.42 -8.91 4.25
CA GLY A 62 0.85 -8.27 5.43
C GLY A 62 -0.62 -7.92 5.22
N PHE A 63 -0.94 -7.29 4.10
CA PHE A 63 -2.29 -6.82 3.78
C PHE A 63 -3.23 -8.00 3.52
N SER A 64 -2.80 -9.02 2.77
CA SER A 64 -3.58 -10.25 2.57
C SER A 64 -3.93 -10.92 3.91
N ARG A 65 -2.94 -11.08 4.80
CA ARG A 65 -3.15 -11.64 6.14
C ARG A 65 -4.02 -10.78 7.06
N ALA A 66 -4.09 -9.48 6.80
CA ALA A 66 -4.99 -8.57 7.51
C ALA A 66 -6.44 -8.65 7.00
N GLY A 67 -6.72 -9.46 5.96
CA GLY A 67 -8.06 -9.60 5.37
C GLY A 67 -8.34 -8.62 4.22
N CYS A 68 -7.31 -7.93 3.72
CA CYS A 68 -7.48 -7.00 2.61
C CYS A 68 -7.72 -7.76 1.30
N ALA A 69 -8.73 -7.34 0.53
CA ALA A 69 -9.10 -7.99 -0.72
C ALA A 69 -8.22 -7.52 -1.89
N ALA A 70 -7.68 -6.30 -1.81
CA ALA A 70 -6.81 -5.76 -2.83
C ALA A 70 -5.81 -4.74 -2.26
N VAL A 71 -4.66 -4.57 -2.92
CA VAL A 71 -3.65 -3.55 -2.57
C VAL A 71 -3.19 -2.79 -3.80
N MET A 72 -3.20 -1.46 -3.72
CA MET A 72 -2.62 -0.60 -4.75
C MET A 72 -1.15 -0.31 -4.44
N ILE A 73 -0.25 -0.51 -5.41
CA ILE A 73 1.17 -0.14 -5.30
C ILE A 73 1.51 0.87 -6.40
N GLU A 74 2.07 2.03 -6.03
CA GLU A 74 2.44 3.10 -6.96
C GLU A 74 3.92 3.09 -7.37
N ASP A 75 4.20 3.71 -8.51
CA ASP A 75 5.51 3.87 -9.13
C ASP A 75 6.19 5.20 -8.77
N GLN A 76 5.67 5.95 -7.79
CA GLN A 76 6.34 7.17 -7.33
C GLN A 76 7.75 6.87 -6.80
N LEU A 77 8.66 7.83 -7.00
CA LEU A 77 9.97 7.83 -6.36
C LEU A 77 9.77 8.12 -4.87
N SER A 78 10.41 7.32 -4.00
CA SER A 78 10.36 7.53 -2.56
C SER A 78 11.33 8.64 -2.13
N PRO A 79 10.95 9.56 -1.21
CA PRO A 79 9.64 9.66 -0.56
C PRO A 79 8.55 10.18 -1.52
N LYS A 80 7.39 9.50 -1.50
CA LYS A 80 6.24 9.84 -2.34
C LYS A 80 5.54 11.12 -1.91
N ARG A 81 4.70 11.65 -2.79
CA ARG A 81 3.84 12.81 -2.53
C ARG A 81 2.38 12.46 -2.78
N CYS A 82 1.48 13.25 -2.20
CA CYS A 82 0.05 13.16 -2.50
C CYS A 82 -0.20 13.36 -4.01
N GLY A 83 -1.01 12.49 -4.61
CA GLY A 83 -1.43 12.54 -6.02
C GLY A 83 -1.98 13.90 -6.49
N HIS A 84 -2.56 14.68 -5.57
CA HIS A 84 -3.14 16.00 -5.85
C HIS A 84 -2.13 17.16 -5.79
N THR A 85 -0.88 16.91 -5.41
CA THR A 85 0.15 17.94 -5.24
C THR A 85 1.16 17.94 -6.40
N PRO A 86 1.71 19.09 -6.82
CA PRO A 86 2.73 19.15 -7.86
C PRO A 86 4.08 18.58 -7.38
N GLY A 87 4.99 18.29 -8.33
CA GLY A 87 6.36 17.85 -8.05
C GLY A 87 6.49 16.35 -7.73
N LYS A 88 5.57 15.53 -8.23
CA LYS A 88 5.68 14.07 -8.18
C LYS A 88 6.70 13.60 -9.22
N GLU A 89 7.49 12.62 -8.83
CA GLU A 89 8.43 11.92 -9.70
C GLU A 89 8.08 10.44 -9.65
N VAL A 90 8.29 9.74 -10.77
CA VAL A 90 8.09 8.30 -10.87
C VAL A 90 9.41 7.64 -11.19
N VAL A 91 9.53 6.38 -10.78
CA VAL A 91 10.71 5.57 -11.08
C VAL A 91 10.74 5.15 -12.54
N GLY A 92 11.88 4.62 -12.98
CA GLY A 92 12.00 4.04 -14.31
C GLY A 92 11.09 2.81 -14.46
N ARG A 93 10.72 2.49 -15.71
CA ARG A 93 9.83 1.35 -16.01
C ARG A 93 10.31 0.03 -15.44
N GLU A 94 11.62 -0.23 -15.45
CA GLU A 94 12.18 -1.47 -14.92
C GLU A 94 11.89 -1.61 -13.42
N GLU A 95 12.10 -0.55 -12.63
CA GLU A 95 11.79 -0.57 -11.20
C GLU A 95 10.29 -0.68 -10.94
N ALA A 96 9.45 0.01 -11.71
CA ALA A 96 8.00 -0.13 -11.62
C ALA A 96 7.55 -1.58 -11.89
N PHE A 97 8.12 -2.24 -12.90
CA PHE A 97 7.85 -3.65 -13.18
C PHE A 97 8.35 -4.57 -12.08
N ASP A 98 9.50 -4.30 -11.47
CA ASP A 98 10.01 -5.10 -10.37
C ASP A 98 9.12 -5.01 -9.13
N ARG A 99 8.51 -3.85 -8.85
CA ARG A 99 7.49 -3.71 -7.79
C ARG A 99 6.26 -4.57 -8.10
N ILE A 100 5.74 -4.52 -9.32
CA ILE A 100 4.56 -5.33 -9.71
C ILE A 100 4.89 -6.83 -9.69
N ARG A 101 6.05 -7.25 -10.22
CA ARG A 101 6.51 -8.65 -10.14
C ARG A 101 6.59 -9.12 -8.71
N ALA A 102 7.20 -8.33 -7.84
CA ALA A 102 7.28 -8.64 -6.42
C ALA A 102 5.89 -8.79 -5.77
N ALA A 103 4.93 -7.94 -6.13
CA ALA A 103 3.57 -8.04 -5.63
C ALA A 103 2.84 -9.31 -6.14
N VAL A 104 2.98 -9.62 -7.43
CA VAL A 104 2.43 -10.84 -8.06
C VAL A 104 3.07 -12.10 -7.48
N ASP A 105 4.39 -12.12 -7.29
CA ASP A 105 5.11 -13.25 -6.69
C ASP A 105 4.62 -13.56 -5.27
N ALA A 106 4.24 -12.55 -4.49
CA ALA A 106 3.65 -12.75 -3.17
C ALA A 106 2.27 -13.42 -3.28
N ARG A 107 1.43 -12.94 -4.21
CA ARG A 107 0.12 -13.54 -4.49
C ARG A 107 0.25 -14.99 -4.97
N GLU A 108 1.15 -15.27 -5.91
CA GLU A 108 1.39 -16.63 -6.42
C GLU A 108 2.00 -17.57 -5.36
N ALA A 109 2.66 -17.01 -4.34
CA ALA A 109 3.14 -17.76 -3.17
C ALA A 109 2.03 -18.07 -2.13
N GLY A 110 0.76 -17.80 -2.45
CA GLY A 110 -0.41 -18.20 -1.67
C GLY A 110 -1.09 -17.09 -0.87
N ASP A 111 -0.69 -15.82 -1.06
CA ASP A 111 -1.37 -14.67 -0.44
C ASP A 111 -2.61 -14.31 -1.30
N ASP A 112 -3.83 -14.53 -0.78
CA ASP A 112 -5.10 -14.28 -1.49
C ASP A 112 -5.47 -12.80 -1.45
N ILE A 113 -4.93 -12.02 -2.41
CA ILE A 113 -5.16 -10.58 -2.55
C ILE A 113 -4.99 -10.17 -4.02
N LEU A 114 -5.80 -9.21 -4.49
CA LEU A 114 -5.62 -8.58 -5.79
C LEU A 114 -4.56 -7.45 -5.71
N ILE A 115 -3.73 -7.32 -6.74
CA ILE A 115 -2.75 -6.23 -6.88
C ILE A 115 -3.31 -5.21 -7.89
#